data_AF-A0A2P6RDX9-F1
#
_entry.id   AF-A0A2P6RDX9-F1
#
_cell.length_a   1.000
_cell.length_b   1.000
_cell.length_c   1.000
_cell.angle_alpha   90.00
_cell.angle_beta   90.00
_cell.angle_gamma   90.00
#
_symmetry.space_group_name_H-M   'P 1'
#
loop_
_entity.id
_entity.type
_entity.pdbx_description
1 polymer ?
#
loop_
_entity_poly.entity_id
_entity_poly.type
_entity_poly.pdbx_seq_one_letter_code
_entity_poly.pdbx_strand_id
1 'polypeptide(L)'
;MAFIRWQDIDRLLDMEKSNVRIVGIRGIGGIGKITFAKAIFNSSRPKFKNSCFLTDVISTSMPHRGLSQLQETHLFVILGDSKLKVSDCNVGVNLIMKMMQHKKLILILDDVSSSEILDNLAP
;
A
#
# COMPACT_ATOMS: atom_id res chain seq x y z
N MET A 1 3.90 -21.86 9.54
CA MET A 1 3.83 -20.49 10.10
C MET A 1 5.20 -19.86 9.89
N ALA A 2 5.31 -18.84 9.03
CA ALA A 2 6.58 -18.17 8.76
C ALA A 2 6.62 -16.86 9.56
N PHE A 3 7.63 -16.69 10.41
CA PHE A 3 7.90 -15.43 11.09
C PHE A 3 8.84 -14.62 10.19
N ILE A 4 8.37 -13.48 9.70
CA ILE A 4 9.24 -12.55 8.98
C ILE A 4 10.05 -11.78 10.03
N ARG A 5 11.38 -11.93 10.01
CA ARG A 5 12.28 -11.17 10.89
C ARG A 5 12.63 -9.83 10.23
N TRP A 6 13.08 -8.87 11.04
CA TRP A 6 13.48 -7.55 10.54
C TRP A 6 14.53 -7.60 9.43
N GLN A 7 15.52 -8.49 9.57
CA GLN A 7 16.56 -8.70 8.55
C GLN A 7 15.99 -9.21 7.22
N ASP A 8 14.91 -9.99 7.27
CA ASP A 8 14.22 -10.48 6.09
C ASP A 8 13.46 -9.33 5.41
N ILE A 9 12.88 -8.39 6.19
CA ILE A 9 12.28 -7.15 5.67
C ILE A 9 13.31 -6.26 5.01
N ASP A 10 14.43 -5.98 5.67
CA ASP A 10 15.46 -5.12 5.07
C ASP A 10 15.95 -5.68 3.74
N ARG A 11 16.16 -7.01 3.62
CA ARG A 11 16.49 -7.67 2.33
C ARG A 11 15.37 -7.57 1.29
N LEU A 12 14.10 -7.64 1.71
CA LEU A 12 12.96 -7.47 0.81
C LEU A 12 12.83 -6.01 0.31
N LEU A 13 13.28 -5.04 1.10
CA LEU A 13 13.21 -3.61 0.77
C LEU A 13 14.48 -3.07 0.10
N ASP A 14 15.62 -3.71 0.30
CA ASP A 14 16.93 -3.28 -0.18
C ASP A 14 17.24 -3.89 -1.56
N MET A 15 16.73 -3.27 -2.63
CA MET A 15 17.15 -3.60 -3.99
C MET A 15 17.31 -2.40 -4.93
N GLU A 16 18.31 -2.54 -5.81
CA GLU A 16 18.67 -1.65 -6.91
C GLU A 16 17.82 -1.85 -8.18
N LYS A 17 17.01 -2.92 -8.26
CA LYS A 17 16.22 -3.27 -9.46
C LYS A 17 14.75 -2.86 -9.37
N SER A 18 14.21 -2.40 -10.50
CA SER A 18 12.90 -1.77 -10.71
C SER A 18 11.69 -2.73 -10.69
N ASN A 19 11.66 -3.73 -9.81
CA ASN A 19 10.55 -4.69 -9.75
C ASN A 19 9.61 -4.42 -8.57
N VAL A 20 8.31 -4.58 -8.79
CA VAL A 20 7.27 -4.53 -7.74
C VAL A 20 7.40 -5.79 -6.87
N ARG A 21 7.33 -5.63 -5.54
CA ARG A 21 7.29 -6.75 -4.59
C ARG A 21 6.12 -6.59 -3.64
N ILE A 22 5.31 -7.64 -3.55
CA ILE A 22 4.18 -7.72 -2.62
C ILE A 22 4.56 -8.70 -1.50
N VAL A 23 4.44 -8.26 -0.25
CA VAL A 23 4.76 -9.05 0.93
C VAL A 23 3.52 -9.13 1.82
N GLY A 24 3.00 -10.35 2.01
CA GLY A 24 1.85 -10.59 2.88
C GLY A 24 2.27 -10.82 4.33
N ILE A 25 1.73 -10.05 5.27
CA ILE A 25 1.90 -10.26 6.71
C ILE A 25 0.64 -10.95 7.26
N ARG A 26 0.75 -12.22 7.66
CA ARG A 26 -0.35 -13.01 8.22
C ARG A 26 0.04 -13.58 9.58
N GLY A 27 -0.93 -13.70 10.48
CA GLY A 27 -0.70 -14.20 11.83
C GLY A 27 -1.93 -14.06 12.72
N ILE A 28 -1.86 -14.64 13.92
CA ILE A 28 -2.95 -14.68 14.91
C ILE A 28 -3.39 -13.26 15.30
N GLY A 29 -4.65 -13.09 15.71
CA GLY A 29 -5.16 -11.85 16.28
C GLY A 29 -4.34 -11.40 17.50
N GLY A 30 -4.18 -10.09 17.70
CA GLY A 30 -3.47 -9.54 18.87
C GLY A 30 -1.94 -9.64 18.87
N ILE A 31 -1.31 -10.33 17.90
CA ILE A 31 0.16 -10.52 17.86
C ILE A 31 0.95 -9.25 17.49
N GLY A 32 0.29 -8.13 17.18
CA GLY A 32 0.94 -6.86 16.86
C GLY A 32 1.33 -6.66 15.39
N LYS A 33 0.65 -7.32 14.43
CA LYS A 33 0.92 -7.18 12.98
C LYS A 33 0.92 -5.72 12.51
N ILE A 34 -0.08 -4.95 12.93
CA ILE A 34 -0.24 -3.53 12.59
C ILE A 34 0.93 -2.72 13.15
N THR A 35 1.31 -2.98 14.42
CA THR A 35 2.46 -2.34 15.06
C THR A 35 3.75 -2.63 14.31
N PHE A 36 3.95 -3.88 13.89
CA PHE A 36 5.11 -4.28 13.10
C PHE A 36 5.13 -3.59 11.73
N ALA A 37 4.00 -3.55 11.01
CA ALA A 37 3.90 -2.86 9.73
C ALA A 37 4.21 -1.35 9.86
N LYS A 38 3.71 -0.69 10.92
CA LYS A 38 4.03 0.72 11.23
C LYS A 38 5.52 0.93 11.50
N ALA A 39 6.18 0.02 12.22
CA ALA A 39 7.61 0.09 12.46
C ALA A 39 8.41 -0.02 11.16
N ILE A 40 8.05 -0.98 10.29
CA ILE A 40 8.65 -1.13 8.96
C ILE A 40 8.48 0.16 8.15
N PHE A 41 7.26 0.70 8.09
CA PHE A 41 6.96 1.92 7.36
C PHE A 41 7.86 3.07 7.80
N ASN A 42 7.90 3.34 9.09
CA ASN A 42 8.66 4.47 9.64
C ASN A 42 10.17 4.34 9.40
N SER A 43 10.72 3.13 9.58
CA SER A 43 12.15 2.89 9.36
C SER A 43 12.53 2.94 7.88
N SER A 44 11.63 2.50 7.01
CA SER A 44 11.92 2.33 5.58
C SER A 44 11.60 3.57 4.77
N ARG A 45 10.62 4.38 5.20
CA ARG A 45 10.15 5.59 4.51
C ARG A 45 11.26 6.50 3.97
N PRO A 46 12.37 6.78 4.70
CA PRO A 46 13.47 7.60 4.17
C PRO A 46 14.17 7.02 2.93
N LYS A 47 14.07 5.71 2.68
CA LYS A 47 14.68 5.02 1.53
C LYS A 47 13.83 5.11 0.24
N PHE A 48 12.61 5.66 0.32
CA PHE A 48 11.64 5.73 -0.77
C PHE A 48 11.28 7.20 -1.08
N LYS A 49 11.03 7.50 -2.37
CA LYS A 49 10.62 8.85 -2.79
C LYS A 49 9.19 9.17 -2.37
N ASN A 50 8.36 8.14 -2.31
CA ASN A 50 6.97 8.22 -1.88
C ASN A 50 6.68 7.11 -0.87
N SER A 51 5.74 7.35 0.03
CA SER A 51 5.38 6.41 1.08
C SER A 51 3.91 6.58 1.45
N CYS A 52 3.13 5.50 1.44
CA CYS A 52 1.72 5.52 1.81
C CYS A 52 1.39 4.39 2.79
N PHE A 53 0.59 4.71 3.81
CA PHE A 53 0.02 3.74 4.74
C PHE A 53 -1.49 3.92 4.73
N LEU A 54 -2.21 2.96 4.17
CA LEU A 54 -3.67 2.95 4.17
C LEU A 54 -4.15 2.04 5.30
N THR A 55 -4.81 2.61 6.30
CA THR A 55 -5.42 1.87 7.41
C THR A 55 -6.86 1.46 7.08
N ASP A 56 -7.33 0.38 7.72
CA ASP A 56 -8.73 -0.04 7.70
C ASP A 56 -9.33 -0.14 6.29
N VAL A 57 -8.57 -0.77 5.36
CA VAL A 57 -8.88 -0.79 3.93
C VAL A 57 -10.24 -1.41 3.66
N ILE A 58 -10.59 -2.52 4.32
CA ILE A 58 -11.93 -3.13 4.23
C ILE A 58 -13.03 -2.17 4.68
N SER A 59 -12.87 -1.49 5.82
CA SER A 59 -13.92 -0.61 6.33
C SER A 59 -14.14 0.59 5.39
N THR A 60 -13.06 1.09 4.79
CA THR A 60 -13.07 2.22 3.88
C THR A 60 -13.59 1.83 2.50
N SER A 61 -13.50 0.55 2.09
CA SER A 61 -13.98 0.07 0.79
C SER A 61 -15.50 -0.16 0.71
N MET A 62 -16.21 -0.21 1.85
CA MET A 62 -17.61 -0.65 1.94
C MET A 62 -18.73 0.41 1.78
N PRO A 63 -18.51 1.75 1.83
CA PRO A 63 -19.55 2.74 1.51
C PRO A 63 -19.75 2.94 -0.01
N HIS A 64 -20.81 3.67 -0.44
CA HIS A 64 -21.18 3.96 -1.84
C HIS A 64 -20.09 4.57 -2.75
N ARG A 65 -18.91 4.93 -2.24
CA ARG A 65 -17.73 5.40 -2.99
C ARG A 65 -16.41 4.69 -2.60
N GLY A 66 -16.45 3.67 -1.75
CA GLY A 66 -15.34 3.26 -0.89
C GLY A 66 -14.00 3.00 -1.58
N LEU A 67 -13.98 2.21 -2.67
CA LEU A 67 -12.76 1.92 -3.43
C LEU A 67 -12.19 3.14 -4.16
N SER A 68 -13.05 3.95 -4.79
CA SER A 68 -12.59 5.18 -5.46
C SER A 68 -12.02 6.18 -4.46
N GLN A 69 -12.58 6.26 -3.25
CA GLN A 69 -12.08 7.12 -2.18
C GLN A 69 -10.72 6.66 -1.62
N LEU A 70 -10.51 5.34 -1.52
CA LEU A 70 -9.20 4.76 -1.20
C LEU A 70 -8.17 5.10 -2.30
N GLN A 71 -8.57 5.01 -3.57
CA GLN A 71 -7.71 5.38 -4.69
C GLN A 71 -7.39 6.87 -4.71
N GLU A 72 -8.35 7.76 -4.43
CA GLU A 72 -8.10 9.20 -4.27
C GLU A 72 -7.10 9.49 -3.15
N THR A 73 -7.28 8.84 -1.99
CA THR A 73 -6.34 8.97 -0.85
C THR A 73 -4.95 8.49 -1.23
N HIS A 74 -4.86 7.35 -1.91
CA HIS A 74 -3.60 6.80 -2.38
C HIS A 74 -2.91 7.71 -3.40
N LEU A 75 -3.66 8.20 -4.39
CA LEU A 75 -3.18 9.14 -5.42
C LEU A 75 -2.75 10.47 -4.80
N PHE A 76 -3.49 10.99 -3.83
CA PHE A 76 -3.08 12.19 -3.07
C PHE A 76 -1.73 11.98 -2.40
N VAL A 77 -1.48 10.83 -1.78
CA VAL A 77 -0.18 10.57 -1.13
C VAL A 77 0.96 10.41 -2.15
N ILE A 78 0.70 9.88 -3.34
CA ILE A 78 1.71 9.72 -4.40
C ILE A 78 1.98 11.06 -5.14
N LEU A 79 0.96 11.90 -5.29
CA LEU A 79 0.97 13.07 -6.18
C LEU A 79 0.98 14.41 -5.45
N GLY A 80 0.58 14.44 -4.19
CA GLY A 80 0.40 15.66 -3.41
C GLY A 80 -0.73 16.56 -3.90
N ASP A 81 -1.53 16.09 -4.87
CA ASP A 81 -2.60 16.87 -5.48
C ASP A 81 -3.97 16.44 -4.93
N SER A 82 -4.53 17.27 -4.05
CA SER A 82 -5.84 17.07 -3.44
C SER A 82 -7.02 17.32 -4.38
N LYS A 83 -6.76 17.80 -5.60
CA LYS A 83 -7.80 18.05 -6.61
C LYS A 83 -8.09 16.84 -7.49
N LEU A 84 -7.29 15.77 -7.37
CA LEU A 84 -7.54 14.52 -8.10
C LEU A 84 -8.81 13.87 -7.58
N LYS A 85 -9.80 13.76 -8.48
CA LYS A 85 -11.01 12.99 -8.27
C LYS A 85 -10.98 11.76 -9.16
N VAL A 86 -11.27 10.62 -8.56
CA VAL A 86 -11.40 9.36 -9.28
C VAL A 86 -12.87 9.19 -9.62
N SER A 87 -13.21 9.38 -10.90
CA SER A 87 -14.58 9.26 -11.39
C SER A 87 -15.07 7.81 -11.46
N ASP A 88 -14.14 6.85 -11.59
CA ASP A 88 -14.38 5.41 -11.71
C ASP A 88 -13.17 4.63 -11.21
N CYS A 89 -13.39 3.46 -10.60
CA CYS A 89 -12.32 2.64 -10.03
C CYS A 89 -11.24 2.24 -11.05
N ASN A 90 -11.62 1.94 -12.30
CA ASN A 90 -10.65 1.55 -13.33
C ASN A 90 -9.76 2.73 -13.74
N VAL A 91 -10.31 3.95 -13.74
CA VAL A 91 -9.54 5.18 -13.95
C VAL A 91 -8.54 5.37 -12.80
N GLY A 92 -8.96 5.10 -11.55
CA GLY A 92 -8.08 5.11 -10.39
C GLY A 92 -6.93 4.11 -10.50
N VAL A 93 -7.21 2.86 -10.89
CA VAL A 93 -6.17 1.83 -11.12
C VAL A 93 -5.16 2.29 -12.16
N ASN A 94 -5.63 2.75 -13.33
CA ASN A 94 -4.74 3.21 -14.40
C ASN A 94 -3.84 4.38 -13.96
N LEU A 95 -4.38 5.31 -13.17
CA LEU A 95 -3.61 6.41 -12.61
C LEU A 95 -2.58 5.90 -11.60
N ILE A 96 -2.95 5.03 -10.67
CA ILE A 96 -2.04 4.45 -9.68
C ILE A 96 -0.90 3.72 -10.40
N MET A 97 -1.22 2.84 -11.35
CA MET A 97 -0.26 2.09 -12.17
C MET A 97 0.74 3.00 -12.87
N LYS A 98 0.23 4.00 -13.62
CA LYS A 98 1.07 4.97 -14.34
C LYS A 98 2.03 5.70 -13.40
N MET A 99 1.60 6.01 -12.18
CA MET A 99 2.42 6.76 -11.22
C MET A 99 3.43 5.87 -10.49
N MET A 100 3.12 4.59 -10.29
CA MET A 100 4.03 3.62 -9.68
C MET A 100 5.14 3.17 -10.63
N GLN A 101 4.91 3.14 -11.95
CA GLN A 101 5.86 2.66 -12.96
C GLN A 101 7.25 3.31 -12.92
N HIS A 102 7.38 4.54 -12.42
CA HIS A 102 8.66 5.27 -12.44
C HIS A 102 9.10 5.80 -11.06
N LYS A 103 8.43 5.39 -9.98
CA LYS A 103 8.67 5.92 -8.64
C LYS A 103 9.01 4.80 -7.67
N LYS A 104 10.06 5.01 -6.87
CA LYS A 104 10.37 4.17 -5.72
C LYS A 104 9.38 4.52 -4.59
N LEU A 105 8.34 3.70 -4.44
CA LEU A 105 7.24 3.84 -3.47
C LEU A 105 7.22 2.66 -2.49
N ILE A 106 6.96 2.93 -1.21
CA ILE A 106 6.52 1.92 -0.24
C ILE A 106 5.04 2.14 0.09
N LEU A 107 4.24 1.09 -0.10
CA LEU A 107 2.80 1.07 0.20
C LEU A 107 2.53 -0.01 1.25
N ILE A 108 1.89 0.36 2.35
CA ILE A 108 1.34 -0.58 3.32
C ILE A 108 -0.18 -0.48 3.29
N LEU A 109 -0.81 -1.64 3.11
CA LEU A 109 -2.25 -1.83 3.17
C LEU A 109 -2.57 -2.61 4.45
N ASP A 110 -3.28 -1.99 5.38
CA ASP A 110 -3.76 -2.66 6.58
C ASP A 110 -5.17 -3.19 6.37
N ASP A 111 -5.46 -4.34 6.97
CA ASP A 111 -6.77 -4.99 6.93
C ASP A 111 -7.29 -5.21 5.49
N VAL A 112 -6.58 -6.04 4.72
CA VAL A 112 -6.97 -6.49 3.36
C VAL A 112 -7.45 -7.94 3.42
N SER A 113 -8.68 -8.20 2.96
CA SER A 113 -9.31 -9.53 2.98
C SER A 113 -9.55 -10.16 1.60
N SER A 114 -9.47 -9.39 0.51
CA SER A 114 -9.70 -9.88 -0.86
C SER A 114 -8.57 -9.48 -1.81
N SER A 115 -8.33 -10.32 -2.82
CA SER A 115 -7.41 -10.00 -3.92
C SER A 115 -7.93 -8.82 -4.75
N GLU A 116 -9.25 -8.68 -4.89
CA GLU A 116 -9.87 -7.58 -5.61
C GLU A 116 -9.44 -6.21 -5.07
N ILE A 117 -9.39 -6.05 -3.74
CA ILE A 117 -8.91 -4.80 -3.12
C ILE A 117 -7.44 -4.54 -3.46
N LEU A 118 -6.61 -5.59 -3.44
CA LEU A 118 -5.19 -5.48 -3.78
C LEU A 118 -5.01 -5.07 -5.24
N ASP A 119 -5.73 -5.72 -6.16
CA ASP A 119 -5.66 -5.46 -7.61
C ASP A 119 -6.12 -4.04 -7.97
N ASN A 120 -6.96 -3.42 -7.13
CA ASN A 120 -7.42 -2.05 -7.31
C ASN A 120 -6.48 -0.97 -6.75
N LEU A 121 -5.49 -1.36 -5.94
CA LEU A 121 -4.61 -0.43 -5.22
C LEU A 121 -3.13 -0.64 -5.53
N ALA A 122 -2.75 -1.79 -6.08
CA ALA A 122 -1.38 -2.15 -6.39
C ALA A 122 -1.29 -2.92 -7.73
N PRO A 123 -0.10 -2.93 -8.38
CA PRO A 123 0.15 -3.64 -9.63
C PRO A 123 0.10 -5.16 -9.54
#